data_AF-A0A7Y1QDL4-F1
#
_entry.id   AF-A0A7Y1QDL4-F1
#
_cell.length_a   1.000
_cell.length_b   1.000
_cell.length_c   1.000
_cell.angle_alpha   90.00
_cell.angle_beta   90.00
_cell.angle_gamma   90.00
#
_symmetry.space_group_name_H-M   'P 1'
#
loop_
_entity.id
_entity.type
_entity.pdbx_description
1 polymer ?
#
loop_
_entity_poly.entity_id
_entity_poly.type
_entity_poly.pdbx_seq_one_letter_code
_entity_poly.pdbx_strand_id
1 'polypeptide(L)'
;MKKWLGRMFETRNNTPAFDTYYDRFATAQNVAGVTVNVNSAESISAVYAAVAAISETVGSLPLDVYRNTEDGREKAKTHPLYRLLHDSPNHYQTALEFREQMQRHILLRGNAYAEIVWSSAGRVEALLPLHPDGVSILRTSTGALLYETTNKEGRTKRLLADEVLHLRYHSDDGILGRSPIQVARETVGLALAERTHGAKMFEQGTKLSGVIETQPGTTKVQARE
;
A
#
# COMPACT_ATOMS: atom_id res chain seq x y z
N MET A 1 15.77 -50.54 8.59
CA MET A 1 15.12 -49.71 9.63
C MET A 1 15.53 -48.21 9.66
N LYS A 2 16.45 -47.72 8.81
CA LYS A 2 16.91 -46.31 8.82
C LYS A 2 16.13 -45.31 7.94
N LYS A 3 15.07 -45.73 7.23
CA LYS A 3 14.30 -44.86 6.29
C LYS A 3 13.00 -44.27 6.85
N TRP A 4 12.60 -44.62 8.08
CA TRP A 4 11.29 -44.22 8.63
C TRP A 4 11.33 -42.98 9.54
N LEU A 5 12.46 -42.69 10.18
CA LEU A 5 12.62 -41.56 11.10
C LEU A 5 12.87 -40.20 10.41
N GLY A 6 13.10 -40.18 9.10
CA GLY A 6 13.34 -38.95 8.33
C GLY A 6 12.08 -38.14 7.97
N ARG A 7 10.88 -38.66 8.23
CA ARG A 7 9.60 -37.97 7.93
C ARG A 7 8.97 -37.26 9.12
N MET A 8 9.57 -37.33 10.30
CA MET A 8 9.02 -36.70 11.50
C MET A 8 9.49 -35.25 11.72
N PHE A 9 10.48 -34.82 10.93
CA PHE A 9 10.94 -33.44 10.87
C PHE A 9 10.75 -32.92 9.45
N GLU A 10 9.50 -32.63 9.11
CA GLU A 10 9.24 -31.69 8.03
C GLU A 10 9.81 -30.35 8.50
N THR A 11 10.99 -30.00 7.98
CA THR A 11 11.52 -28.65 8.07
C THR A 11 10.51 -27.74 7.39
N ARG A 12 9.57 -27.20 8.19
CA ARG A 12 8.74 -26.09 7.76
C ARG A 12 9.73 -25.03 7.32
N ASN A 13 9.74 -24.76 6.02
CA ASN A 13 10.54 -23.69 5.46
C ASN A 13 10.11 -22.41 6.19
N ASN A 14 10.88 -22.00 7.20
CA ASN A 14 10.65 -20.78 7.95
C ASN A 14 11.20 -19.61 7.15
N THR A 15 10.93 -19.59 5.85
CA THR A 15 10.90 -18.36 5.10
C THR A 15 9.69 -17.64 5.68
N PRO A 16 9.85 -16.53 6.41
CA PRO A 16 8.68 -15.77 6.81
C PRO A 16 7.89 -15.52 5.53
N ALA A 17 6.60 -15.83 5.53
CA ALA A 17 5.67 -15.45 4.47
C ALA A 17 5.43 -13.93 4.50
N PHE A 18 6.49 -13.18 4.78
CA PHE A 18 6.59 -11.77 4.55
C PHE A 18 6.57 -11.64 3.04
N ASP A 19 5.49 -11.03 2.57
CA ASP A 19 5.23 -10.78 1.16
C ASP A 19 6.47 -10.15 0.52
N THR A 20 7.14 -10.96 -0.29
CA THR A 20 8.45 -10.67 -0.88
C THR A 20 8.35 -9.49 -1.84
N TYR A 21 7.14 -9.06 -2.20
CA TYR A 21 6.89 -7.92 -3.06
C TYR A 21 7.00 -6.58 -2.33
N TYR A 22 6.32 -6.42 -1.19
CA TYR A 22 6.33 -5.15 -0.44
C TYR A 22 7.66 -4.88 0.24
N ASP A 23 8.30 -5.92 0.79
CA ASP A 23 9.62 -5.78 1.42
C ASP A 23 10.70 -5.45 0.38
N ARG A 24 10.67 -6.09 -0.80
CA ARG A 24 11.57 -5.72 -1.91
C ARG A 24 11.29 -4.33 -2.46
N PHE A 25 10.03 -3.87 -2.46
CA PHE A 25 9.71 -2.48 -2.81
C PHE A 25 10.28 -1.49 -1.78
N ALA A 26 10.09 -1.77 -0.48
CA ALA A 26 10.56 -0.92 0.61
C ALA A 26 12.09 -0.92 0.77
N THR A 27 12.80 -1.96 0.31
CA THR A 27 14.27 -2.09 0.46
C THR A 27 15.05 -1.86 -0.84
N ALA A 28 14.40 -1.84 -2.01
CA ALA A 28 15.09 -1.58 -3.27
C ALA A 28 15.49 -0.09 -3.39
N GLN A 29 16.79 0.15 -3.44
CA GLN A 29 17.33 1.47 -3.79
C GLN A 29 16.96 1.80 -5.24
N ASN A 30 16.52 3.03 -5.48
CA ASN A 30 16.30 3.56 -6.83
C ASN A 30 17.61 4.11 -7.43
N VAL A 31 17.58 4.55 -8.69
CA VAL A 31 18.76 5.08 -9.40
C VAL A 31 19.39 6.28 -8.67
N ALA A 32 18.59 7.03 -7.89
CA ALA A 32 19.07 8.14 -7.07
C ALA A 32 19.65 7.73 -5.69
N GLY A 33 19.68 6.43 -5.37
CA GLY A 33 20.16 5.91 -4.08
C GLY A 33 19.25 6.20 -2.89
N VAL A 34 18.00 6.63 -3.13
CA VAL A 34 17.02 6.97 -2.10
C VAL A 34 16.01 5.84 -1.98
N THR A 35 15.64 5.48 -0.76
CA THR A 35 14.56 4.51 -0.51
C THR A 35 13.20 5.21 -0.60
N VAL A 36 12.33 4.74 -1.50
CA VAL A 36 10.96 5.28 -1.67
C VAL A 36 9.98 4.38 -0.95
N ASN A 37 9.40 4.88 0.13
CA ASN A 37 8.24 4.30 0.81
C ASN A 37 7.03 5.25 0.72
N VAL A 38 5.85 4.77 1.13
CA VAL A 38 4.59 5.54 1.08
C VAL A 38 4.72 6.90 1.76
N ASN A 39 5.25 6.94 2.99
CA ASN A 39 5.39 8.17 3.76
C ASN A 39 6.35 9.17 3.07
N SER A 40 7.44 8.67 2.50
CA SER A 40 8.39 9.50 1.75
C SER A 40 7.78 10.03 0.46
N ALA A 41 6.97 9.22 -0.24
CA ALA A 41 6.28 9.65 -1.45
C ALA A 41 5.22 10.71 -1.14
N GLU A 42 4.40 10.52 -0.10
CA GLU A 42 3.41 11.50 0.34
C GLU A 42 4.04 12.81 0.85
N SER A 43 5.30 12.79 1.29
CA SER A 43 6.00 14.02 1.65
C SER A 43 6.25 14.97 0.46
N ILE A 44 6.07 14.50 -0.78
CA ILE A 44 6.09 15.34 -1.98
C ILE A 44 4.70 15.95 -2.16
N SER A 45 4.60 17.28 -2.14
CA SER A 45 3.32 17.99 -2.23
C SER A 45 2.50 17.62 -3.47
N ALA A 46 3.15 17.41 -4.62
CA ALA A 46 2.48 16.98 -5.84
C ALA A 46 1.84 15.60 -5.72
N VAL A 47 2.51 14.65 -5.04
CA VAL A 47 1.95 13.30 -4.78
C VAL A 47 0.78 13.40 -3.82
N TYR A 48 0.95 14.13 -2.71
CA TYR A 48 -0.12 14.35 -1.73
C TYR A 48 -1.37 14.95 -2.37
N ALA A 49 -1.20 16.02 -3.16
CA ALA A 49 -2.31 16.71 -3.81
C ALA A 49 -3.01 15.82 -4.85
N ALA A 50 -2.25 15.05 -5.64
CA ALA A 50 -2.84 14.13 -6.63
C ALA A 50 -3.63 13.01 -5.96
N VAL A 51 -3.08 12.40 -4.90
CA VAL A 51 -3.77 11.34 -4.14
C VAL A 51 -5.04 11.90 -3.52
N ALA A 52 -4.97 13.05 -2.85
CA ALA A 52 -6.11 13.72 -2.23
C ALA A 52 -7.21 14.05 -3.25
N ALA A 53 -6.86 14.70 -4.37
CA ALA A 53 -7.81 15.08 -5.40
C ALA A 53 -8.57 13.87 -5.97
N ILE A 54 -7.87 12.76 -6.24
CA ILE A 54 -8.52 11.55 -6.76
C ILE A 54 -9.36 10.88 -5.67
N SER A 55 -8.83 10.71 -4.45
CA SER A 55 -9.53 10.00 -3.39
C SER A 55 -10.78 10.73 -2.91
N GLU A 56 -10.71 12.04 -2.75
CA GLU A 56 -11.84 12.88 -2.33
C GLU A 56 -12.91 12.91 -3.42
N THR A 57 -12.51 13.03 -4.69
CA THR A 57 -13.45 12.99 -5.82
C THR A 57 -14.17 11.65 -5.87
N VAL A 58 -13.45 10.53 -5.81
CA VAL A 58 -14.05 9.18 -5.83
C VAL A 58 -14.91 8.94 -4.58
N GLY A 59 -14.46 9.39 -3.41
CA GLY A 59 -15.20 9.30 -2.15
C GLY A 59 -16.55 10.03 -2.20
N SER A 60 -16.58 11.20 -2.84
CA SER A 60 -17.77 12.05 -2.96
C SER A 60 -18.89 11.45 -3.82
N LEU A 61 -18.57 10.47 -4.68
CA LEU A 61 -19.55 9.82 -5.54
C LEU A 61 -20.44 8.88 -4.71
N PRO A 62 -21.77 9.01 -4.80
CA PRO A 62 -22.69 8.10 -4.11
C PRO A 62 -22.66 6.72 -4.76
N LEU A 63 -22.62 5.67 -3.92
CA LEU A 63 -22.79 4.29 -4.34
C LEU A 63 -24.21 3.82 -4.02
N ASP A 64 -25.08 3.92 -5.02
CA ASP A 64 -26.45 3.43 -4.94
C ASP A 64 -26.54 1.95 -5.33
N VAL A 65 -27.29 1.17 -4.54
CA VAL A 65 -27.64 -0.21 -4.91
C VAL A 65 -28.89 -0.20 -5.78
N TYR A 66 -28.85 -0.91 -6.91
CA TYR A 66 -29.97 -1.04 -7.84
C TYR A 66 -30.45 -2.49 -7.89
N ARG A 67 -31.77 -2.69 -8.07
CA ARG A 67 -32.37 -3.97 -8.43
C ARG A 67 -32.87 -3.92 -9.88
N ASN A 68 -32.68 -5.02 -10.60
CA ASN A 68 -33.25 -5.18 -11.93
C ASN A 68 -34.73 -5.55 -11.79
N THR A 69 -35.59 -4.91 -12.57
CA THR A 69 -37.02 -5.18 -12.71
C THR A 69 -37.35 -5.52 -14.15
N GLU A 70 -38.58 -5.98 -14.42
CA GLU A 70 -39.05 -6.22 -15.79
C GLU A 70 -39.01 -4.95 -16.65
N ASP A 71 -39.30 -3.80 -16.04
CA ASP A 71 -39.32 -2.49 -16.71
C ASP A 71 -37.97 -1.72 -16.68
N GLY A 72 -36.91 -2.31 -16.10
CA GLY A 72 -35.57 -1.70 -16.08
C GLY A 72 -34.80 -1.84 -14.77
N ARG A 73 -34.37 -0.71 -14.20
CA ARG A 73 -33.56 -0.65 -12.97
C ARG A 73 -34.09 0.39 -12.02
N GLU A 74 -34.21 0.03 -10.74
CA GLU A 74 -34.62 0.97 -9.69
C GLU A 74 -33.71 0.86 -8.46
N LYS A 75 -33.62 1.96 -7.69
CA LYS A 75 -32.80 1.98 -6.47
C LYS A 75 -33.40 1.08 -5.39
N ALA A 76 -32.61 0.11 -4.93
CA ALA A 76 -33.00 -0.86 -3.92
C ALA A 76 -32.77 -0.31 -2.50
N LYS A 77 -33.48 0.77 -2.13
CA LYS A 77 -33.31 1.46 -0.82
C LYS A 77 -33.59 0.58 0.40
N THR A 78 -34.43 -0.44 0.25
CA THR A 78 -34.77 -1.39 1.32
C THR A 78 -33.74 -2.51 1.48
N HIS A 79 -32.77 -2.63 0.56
CA HIS A 79 -31.75 -3.67 0.63
C HIS A 79 -30.72 -3.34 1.72
N PRO A 80 -30.30 -4.29 2.58
CA PRO A 80 -29.34 -4.03 3.65
C PRO A 80 -28.02 -3.40 3.16
N LEU A 81 -27.53 -3.82 1.99
CA LEU A 81 -26.33 -3.25 1.37
C LEU A 81 -26.47 -1.77 0.98
N TYR A 82 -27.69 -1.26 0.76
CA TYR A 82 -27.88 0.14 0.42
C TYR A 82 -27.36 1.03 1.55
N ARG A 83 -27.83 0.80 2.79
CA ARG A 83 -27.35 1.52 3.96
C ARG A 83 -25.84 1.40 4.14
N LEU A 84 -25.29 0.19 3.95
CA LEU A 84 -23.88 -0.10 4.14
C LEU A 84 -22.99 0.67 3.15
N LEU A 85 -23.36 0.70 1.87
CA LEU A 85 -22.55 1.31 0.81
C LEU A 85 -22.83 2.81 0.61
N HIS A 86 -24.05 3.26 0.93
CA HIS A 86 -24.49 4.66 0.74
C HIS A 86 -24.30 5.50 2.00
N ASP A 87 -24.70 5.01 3.18
CA ASP A 87 -24.76 5.82 4.41
C ASP A 87 -23.51 5.63 5.29
N SER A 88 -23.31 4.41 5.78
CA SER A 88 -22.30 4.13 6.80
C SER A 88 -21.89 2.65 6.76
N PRO A 89 -20.65 2.35 6.34
CA PRO A 89 -20.15 0.98 6.22
C PRO A 89 -19.75 0.37 7.55
N ASN A 90 -19.49 1.19 8.57
CA ASN A 90 -19.12 0.76 9.91
C ASN A 90 -19.46 1.85 10.94
N HIS A 91 -19.30 1.53 12.22
CA HIS A 91 -19.74 2.41 13.32
C HIS A 91 -18.97 3.73 13.46
N TYR A 92 -17.84 3.90 12.78
CA TYR A 92 -16.94 5.06 12.96
C TYR A 92 -16.64 5.82 11.67
N GLN A 93 -17.23 5.43 10.54
CA GLN A 93 -17.05 6.10 9.25
C GLN A 93 -18.38 6.29 8.54
N THR A 94 -18.48 7.42 7.83
CA THR A 94 -19.43 7.61 6.75
C THR A 94 -18.99 6.83 5.51
N ALA A 95 -19.92 6.57 4.59
CA ALA A 95 -19.58 5.88 3.35
C ALA A 95 -18.59 6.66 2.47
N LEU A 96 -18.60 8.00 2.55
CA LEU A 96 -17.64 8.86 1.88
C LEU A 96 -16.22 8.62 2.41
N GLU A 97 -16.04 8.72 3.72
CA GLU A 97 -14.73 8.53 4.38
C GLU A 97 -14.16 7.14 4.10
N PHE A 98 -15.01 6.10 4.13
CA PHE A 98 -14.58 4.75 3.79
C PHE A 98 -14.11 4.64 2.34
N ARG A 99 -14.88 5.16 1.38
CA ARG A 99 -14.47 5.12 -0.04
C ARG A 99 -13.19 5.91 -0.28
N GLU A 100 -13.06 7.08 0.33
CA GLU A 100 -11.85 7.89 0.26
C GLU A 100 -10.65 7.10 0.80
N GLN A 101 -10.78 6.51 2.00
CA GLN A 101 -9.72 5.71 2.61
C GLN A 101 -9.31 4.53 1.74
N MET A 102 -10.28 3.79 1.21
CA MET A 102 -10.02 2.65 0.32
C MET A 102 -9.32 3.12 -0.96
N GLN A 103 -9.74 4.25 -1.54
CA GLN A 103 -9.08 4.81 -2.72
C GLN A 103 -7.65 5.27 -2.42
N ARG A 104 -7.39 5.89 -1.26
CA ARG A 104 -6.03 6.25 -0.82
C ARG A 104 -5.14 5.03 -0.68
N HIS A 105 -5.64 3.95 -0.06
CA HIS A 105 -4.90 2.69 0.07
C HIS A 105 -4.50 2.11 -1.30
N ILE A 106 -5.43 2.11 -2.25
CA ILE A 106 -5.18 1.68 -3.65
C ILE A 106 -4.09 2.55 -4.31
N LEU A 107 -4.18 3.88 -4.23
CA LEU A 107 -3.23 4.77 -4.90
C LEU A 107 -1.82 4.72 -4.29
N LEU A 108 -1.72 4.51 -2.98
CA LEU A 108 -0.42 4.51 -2.31
C LEU A 108 0.25 3.13 -2.37
N ARG A 109 -0.52 2.07 -2.09
CA ARG A 109 0.00 0.70 -1.87
C ARG A 109 -0.43 -0.29 -2.94
N GLY A 110 -1.32 0.11 -3.85
CA GLY A 110 -1.80 -0.74 -4.93
C GLY A 110 -2.97 -1.64 -4.50
N ASN A 111 -3.21 -1.76 -3.20
CA ASN A 111 -4.18 -2.69 -2.64
C ASN A 111 -4.91 -2.04 -1.47
N ALA A 112 -6.21 -2.30 -1.38
CA ALA A 112 -7.04 -1.92 -0.25
C ALA A 112 -7.90 -3.09 0.18
N TYR A 113 -8.06 -3.22 1.50
CA TYR A 113 -8.71 -4.35 2.13
C TYR A 113 -9.77 -3.85 3.11
N ALA A 114 -10.92 -4.52 3.13
CA ALA A 114 -11.88 -4.41 4.21
C ALA A 114 -12.35 -5.81 4.62
N GLU A 115 -12.38 -6.07 5.92
CA GLU A 115 -13.02 -7.26 6.48
C GLU A 115 -14.53 -7.12 6.33
N ILE A 116 -15.16 -8.16 5.80
CA ILE A 116 -16.62 -8.27 5.67
C ILE A 116 -17.13 -8.95 6.94
N VAL A 117 -17.85 -8.19 7.77
CA VAL A 117 -18.46 -8.72 8.98
C VAL A 117 -19.85 -9.24 8.64
N TRP A 118 -20.05 -10.53 8.88
CA TRP A 118 -21.31 -11.22 8.63
C TRP A 118 -22.12 -11.34 9.92
N SER A 119 -23.40 -11.02 9.83
CA SER A 119 -24.39 -11.32 10.88
C SER A 119 -24.72 -12.82 10.90
N SER A 120 -25.29 -13.30 12.02
CA SER A 120 -25.75 -14.69 12.17
C SER A 120 -26.81 -15.12 11.13
N ALA A 121 -27.51 -14.16 10.52
CA ALA A 121 -28.48 -14.39 9.46
C ALA A 121 -27.86 -14.41 8.05
N GLY A 122 -26.53 -14.39 7.93
CA GLY A 122 -25.82 -14.42 6.65
C GLY A 122 -25.85 -13.10 5.87
N ARG A 123 -26.18 -11.99 6.53
CA ARG A 123 -26.18 -10.64 5.91
C ARG A 123 -24.91 -9.90 6.29
N VAL A 124 -24.36 -9.12 5.36
CA VAL A 124 -23.23 -8.22 5.64
C VAL A 124 -23.70 -7.11 6.59
N GLU A 125 -23.05 -7.03 7.75
CA GLU A 125 -23.35 -6.08 8.82
C GLU A 125 -22.42 -4.86 8.77
N ALA A 126 -21.13 -5.07 8.48
CA ALA A 126 -20.14 -4.01 8.42
C ALA A 126 -19.01 -4.32 7.44
N LEU A 127 -18.37 -3.27 6.93
CA LEU A 127 -17.09 -3.32 6.23
C LEU A 127 -16.06 -2.58 7.10
N LEU A 128 -15.11 -3.34 7.63
CA LEU A 128 -14.05 -2.80 8.49
C LEU A 128 -12.77 -2.65 7.67
N PRO A 129 -12.31 -1.42 7.35
CA PRO A 129 -11.07 -1.23 6.62
C PRO A 129 -9.89 -1.84 7.38
N LEU A 130 -9.07 -2.60 6.66
CA LEU A 130 -7.82 -3.15 7.15
C LEU A 130 -6.67 -2.32 6.56
N HIS A 131 -5.68 -2.03 7.39
CA HIS A 131 -4.50 -1.32 6.91
C HIS A 131 -3.67 -2.26 6.02
N PRO A 132 -3.32 -1.89 4.77
CA PRO A 132 -2.70 -2.82 3.84
C PRO A 132 -1.34 -3.34 4.29
N ASP A 133 -0.55 -2.54 5.04
CA ASP A 133 0.74 -2.99 5.60
C ASP A 133 0.59 -4.10 6.66
N GLY A 134 -0.62 -4.29 7.20
CA GLY A 134 -0.92 -5.35 8.16
C GLY A 134 -1.49 -6.62 7.51
N VAL A 135 -1.64 -6.66 6.18
CA VAL A 135 -2.29 -7.77 5.47
C VAL A 135 -1.28 -8.50 4.59
N SER A 136 -1.20 -9.82 4.74
CA SER A 136 -0.41 -10.71 3.89
C SER A 136 -1.30 -11.72 3.20
N ILE A 137 -1.10 -11.92 1.90
CA ILE A 137 -1.87 -12.90 1.12
C ILE A 137 -1.09 -14.21 1.05
N LEU A 138 -1.69 -15.28 1.53
CA LEU A 138 -1.15 -16.63 1.49
C LEU A 138 -1.92 -17.45 0.45
N ARG A 139 -1.21 -18.30 -0.28
CA ARG A 139 -1.81 -19.26 -1.19
C ARG A 139 -1.71 -20.66 -0.59
N THR A 140 -2.85 -21.31 -0.44
CA THR A 140 -2.91 -22.70 0.04
C THR A 140 -2.44 -23.67 -1.05
N SER A 141 -2.11 -24.90 -0.67
CA SER A 141 -1.75 -25.98 -1.62
C SER A 141 -2.85 -26.30 -2.63
N THR A 142 -4.12 -26.01 -2.28
CA THR A 142 -5.28 -26.16 -3.17
C THR A 142 -5.46 -25.01 -4.14
N GLY A 143 -4.65 -23.95 -4.02
CA GLY A 143 -4.72 -22.75 -4.85
C GLY A 143 -5.64 -21.66 -4.31
N ALA A 144 -6.41 -21.91 -3.25
CA ALA A 144 -7.24 -20.90 -2.59
C ALA A 144 -6.40 -19.84 -1.88
N LEU A 145 -6.91 -18.60 -1.86
CA LEU A 145 -6.28 -17.45 -1.21
C LEU A 145 -6.76 -17.34 0.24
N LEU A 146 -5.84 -17.01 1.13
CA LEU A 146 -6.08 -16.72 2.54
C LEU A 146 -5.43 -15.39 2.88
N TYR A 147 -6.12 -14.55 3.64
CA TYR A 147 -5.62 -13.25 4.07
C TYR A 147 -5.25 -13.33 5.54
N GLU A 148 -3.98 -13.12 5.86
CA GLU A 148 -3.51 -13.01 7.23
C GLU A 148 -3.41 -11.52 7.59
N THR A 149 -4.25 -11.07 8.50
CA THR A 149 -4.26 -9.69 9.01
C THR A 149 -3.63 -9.65 10.40
N THR A 150 -2.74 -8.69 10.62
CA THR A 150 -2.08 -8.44 11.90
C THR A 150 -2.63 -7.14 12.48
N ASN A 151 -3.23 -7.21 13.66
CA ASN A 151 -3.72 -6.02 14.36
C ASN A 151 -2.54 -5.22 14.98
N LYS A 152 -2.81 -4.01 15.47
CA LYS A 152 -1.79 -3.17 16.15
C LYS A 152 -1.21 -3.81 17.42
N GLU A 153 -1.90 -4.79 18.01
CA GLU A 153 -1.47 -5.54 19.18
C GLU A 153 -0.61 -6.77 18.82
N GLY A 154 -0.31 -6.98 17.53
CA GLY A 154 0.46 -8.13 17.04
C GLY A 154 -0.32 -9.44 16.95
N ARG A 155 -1.64 -9.43 17.20
CA ARG A 155 -2.50 -10.60 17.01
C ARG A 155 -2.78 -10.80 15.53
N THR A 156 -2.53 -12.01 15.06
CA THR A 156 -2.85 -12.42 13.69
C THR A 156 -4.23 -13.05 13.63
N LYS A 157 -4.98 -12.71 12.59
CA LYS A 157 -6.26 -13.32 12.24
C LYS A 157 -6.18 -13.76 10.78
N ARG A 158 -6.70 -14.95 10.49
CA ARG A 158 -6.80 -15.48 9.13
C ARG A 158 -8.23 -15.34 8.66
N LEU A 159 -8.38 -14.76 7.48
CA LEU A 159 -9.64 -14.50 6.79
C LEU A 159 -9.63 -15.24 5.47
N LEU A 160 -10.76 -15.84 5.13
CA LEU A 160 -10.98 -16.45 3.82
C LEU A 160 -11.19 -15.37 2.75
N ALA A 161 -11.10 -15.76 1.48
CA ALA A 161 -11.24 -14.82 0.37
C ALA A 161 -12.63 -14.18 0.25
N ASP A 162 -13.67 -14.87 0.73
CA ASP A 162 -15.06 -14.40 0.81
C ASP A 162 -15.33 -13.51 2.04
N GLU A 163 -14.40 -13.46 3.00
CA GLU A 163 -14.47 -12.60 4.18
C GLU A 163 -13.72 -11.26 3.97
N VAL A 164 -13.08 -11.06 2.82
CA VAL A 164 -12.29 -9.86 2.53
C VAL A 164 -12.71 -9.20 1.22
N LEU A 165 -13.15 -7.95 1.32
CA LEU A 165 -13.26 -7.07 0.17
C LEU A 165 -11.86 -6.57 -0.20
N HIS A 166 -11.28 -7.14 -1.26
CA HIS A 166 -9.97 -6.74 -1.78
C HIS A 166 -10.10 -5.95 -3.08
N LEU A 167 -9.73 -4.67 -3.04
CA LEU A 167 -9.62 -3.80 -4.20
C LEU A 167 -8.17 -3.68 -4.66
N ARG A 168 -7.94 -3.79 -5.97
CA ARG A 168 -6.61 -3.88 -6.59
C ARG A 168 -6.43 -2.78 -7.64
N TYR A 169 -5.33 -2.05 -7.57
CA TYR A 169 -4.90 -1.14 -8.63
C TYR A 169 -4.07 -1.93 -9.64
N HIS A 170 -4.51 -2.04 -10.90
CA HIS A 170 -3.74 -2.63 -12.01
C HIS A 170 -2.88 -3.85 -11.62
N SER A 171 -3.51 -5.02 -11.54
CA SER A 171 -2.85 -6.26 -11.13
C SER A 171 -2.34 -7.04 -12.35
N ASP A 172 -1.08 -7.48 -12.30
CA ASP A 172 -0.45 -8.29 -13.36
C ASP A 172 -0.80 -9.79 -13.24
N ASP A 173 -1.00 -10.28 -12.01
CA ASP A 173 -1.27 -11.68 -11.68
C ASP A 173 -2.73 -11.95 -11.25
N GLY A 174 -3.52 -10.89 -11.10
CA GLY A 174 -4.89 -10.92 -10.58
C GLY A 174 -4.98 -11.07 -9.04
N ILE A 175 -3.84 -11.20 -8.36
CA ILE A 175 -3.78 -11.42 -6.90
C ILE A 175 -3.42 -10.11 -6.21
N LEU A 176 -2.32 -9.46 -6.62
CA LEU A 176 -1.83 -8.21 -6.04
C LEU A 176 -1.88 -7.09 -7.07
N GLY A 177 -2.41 -5.95 -6.65
CA GLY A 177 -2.31 -4.70 -7.39
C GLY A 177 -0.95 -4.05 -7.22
N ARG A 178 -0.56 -3.24 -8.22
CA ARG A 178 0.68 -2.47 -8.25
C ARG A 178 0.36 -0.98 -8.22
N SER A 179 0.86 -0.25 -7.24
CA SER A 179 0.50 1.18 -7.07
C SER A 179 1.15 2.10 -8.12
N PRO A 180 0.54 3.25 -8.44
CA PRO A 180 1.18 4.25 -9.30
C PRO A 180 2.52 4.75 -8.72
N ILE A 181 2.66 4.78 -7.39
CA ILE A 181 3.94 5.11 -6.73
C ILE A 181 5.00 4.04 -7.02
N GLN A 182 4.62 2.77 -7.04
CA GLN A 182 5.53 1.66 -7.40
C GLN A 182 5.94 1.72 -8.86
N VAL A 183 5.07 2.19 -9.75
CA VAL A 183 5.39 2.39 -11.17
C VAL A 183 6.32 3.60 -11.36
N ALA A 184 6.02 4.72 -10.72
CA ALA A 184 6.76 5.98 -10.85
C ALA A 184 7.92 6.14 -9.84
N ARG A 185 8.38 5.05 -9.21
CA ARG A 185 9.31 5.08 -8.07
C ARG A 185 10.63 5.82 -8.37
N GLU A 186 11.12 5.75 -9.60
CA GLU A 186 12.38 6.38 -10.01
C GLU A 186 12.22 7.91 -10.06
N THR A 187 11.11 8.39 -10.61
CA THR A 187 10.78 9.82 -10.67
C THR A 187 10.52 10.40 -9.28
N VAL A 188 9.76 9.68 -8.44
CA VAL A 188 9.55 10.05 -7.03
C VAL A 188 10.89 10.10 -6.28
N GLY A 189 11.75 9.11 -6.54
CA GLY A 189 13.11 9.04 -6.03
C GLY A 189 13.96 10.25 -6.35
N LEU A 190 14.00 10.63 -7.62
CA LEU A 190 14.71 11.81 -8.09
C LEU A 190 14.20 13.08 -7.39
N ALA A 191 12.88 13.27 -7.33
CA ALA A 191 12.30 14.43 -6.66
C ALA A 191 12.67 14.52 -5.17
N LEU A 192 12.76 13.37 -4.48
CA LEU A 192 13.24 13.33 -3.09
C LEU A 192 14.72 13.72 -2.99
N ALA A 193 15.56 13.19 -3.87
CA ALA A 193 16.98 13.50 -3.90
C ALA A 193 17.24 14.98 -4.19
N GLU A 194 16.52 15.56 -5.15
CA GLU A 194 16.58 17.00 -5.48
C GLU A 194 16.16 17.86 -4.29
N ARG A 195 15.06 17.50 -3.62
CA ARG A 195 14.62 18.20 -2.40
C ARG A 195 15.69 18.17 -1.31
N THR A 196 16.27 17.00 -1.05
CA THR A 196 17.32 16.85 -0.04
C THR A 196 18.59 17.61 -0.43
N HIS A 197 18.98 17.57 -1.70
CA HIS A 197 20.12 18.34 -2.20
C HIS A 197 19.89 19.84 -2.04
N GLY A 198 18.74 20.35 -2.48
CA GLY A 198 18.36 21.75 -2.32
C GLY A 198 18.35 22.18 -0.85
N ALA A 199 17.75 21.39 0.04
CA ALA A 199 17.72 21.67 1.47
C ALA A 199 19.14 21.77 2.07
N LYS A 200 20.03 20.82 1.74
CA LYS A 200 21.44 20.84 2.19
C LYS A 200 22.21 22.05 1.64
N MET A 201 21.98 22.42 0.38
CA MET A 201 22.59 23.60 -0.23
C MET A 201 22.18 24.90 0.48
N PHE A 202 20.92 25.02 0.90
CA PHE A 202 20.45 26.17 1.68
C PHE A 202 20.95 26.14 3.13
N GLU A 203 21.05 24.96 3.75
CA GLU A 203 21.56 24.79 5.12
C GLU A 203 23.05 25.10 5.23
N GLN A 204 23.88 24.52 4.36
CA GLN A 204 25.33 24.66 4.38
C GLN A 204 25.80 25.98 3.74
N GLY A 205 24.91 26.64 2.99
CA GLY A 205 25.18 27.83 2.22
C GLY A 205 25.92 27.52 0.91
N THR A 206 25.48 28.11 -0.19
CA THR A 206 26.09 27.98 -1.54
C THR A 206 27.48 28.62 -1.66
N LYS A 207 28.10 29.03 -0.54
CA LYS A 207 29.40 29.71 -0.57
C LYS A 207 30.51 28.68 -0.71
N LEU A 208 30.98 28.51 -1.94
CA LEU A 208 32.32 28.00 -2.18
C LEU A 208 33.30 28.94 -1.44
N SER A 209 33.84 28.52 -0.28
CA SER A 209 34.59 29.42 0.61
C SER A 209 36.00 29.78 0.10
N GLY A 210 36.28 29.55 -1.18
CA GLY A 210 37.57 29.75 -1.83
C GLY A 210 37.96 28.56 -2.70
N VAL A 211 38.69 28.82 -3.79
CA VAL A 211 39.39 27.80 -4.56
C VAL A 211 40.85 27.86 -4.13
N ILE A 212 41.39 26.73 -3.65
CA ILE A 212 42.84 26.60 -3.47
C ILE A 212 43.41 26.17 -4.82
N GLU A 213 43.97 27.13 -5.55
CA GLU A 213 44.79 26.84 -6.73
C GLU A 213 46.24 26.63 -6.31
N THR A 214 46.79 25.47 -6.62
CA THR A 214 48.23 25.21 -6.50
C THR A 214 48.95 25.80 -7.72
N GLN A 215 50.08 26.46 -7.51
CA GLN A 215 50.87 27.03 -8.60
C GLN A 215 51.32 25.95 -9.62
N PRO A 216 51.48 26.29 -10.91
CA PRO A 216 51.94 25.34 -11.92
C PRO A 216 53.35 24.84 -11.57
N GLY A 217 53.45 23.58 -11.10
CA GLY A 217 54.72 22.96 -10.69
C GLY A 217 54.71 22.27 -9.32
N THR A 218 53.63 22.38 -8.52
CA THR A 218 53.55 21.74 -7.20
C THR A 218 53.42 20.21 -7.32
N THR A 219 54.40 19.47 -6.82
CA THR A 219 54.37 18.00 -6.77
C THR A 219 53.47 17.50 -5.64
N LYS A 220 52.82 16.33 -5.78
CA LYS A 220 51.86 15.75 -4.80
C LYS A 220 52.35 15.68 -3.34
N VAL A 221 53.66 15.73 -3.11
CA VAL A 221 54.28 15.72 -1.77
C VAL A 221 54.21 17.10 -1.09
N GLN A 222 54.30 18.19 -1.86
CA GLN A 222 54.27 19.57 -1.35
C GLN A 222 52.86 20.09 -1.08
N ALA A 223 51.83 19.48 -1.68
CA ALA A 223 50.43 19.84 -1.45
C ALA A 223 49.80 19.14 -0.22
N ARG A 224 50.59 18.35 0.52
CA ARG A 224 50.13 17.49 1.63
C ARG A 224 50.56 18.00 3.02
N GLU A 225 51.40 19.03 3.08
CA GLU A 225 51.69 19.83 4.27
C GLU A 225 50.74 21.03 4.36
#